data_AF-A0A852ZUW4-F1
#
_entry.id   AF-A0A852ZUW4-F1
#
_cell.length_a   1.000
_cell.length_b   1.000
_cell.length_c   1.000
_cell.angle_alpha   90.00
_cell.angle_beta   90.00
_cell.angle_gamma   90.00
#
_symmetry.space_group_name_H-M   'P 1'
#
loop_
_entity.id
_entity.type
_entity.pdbx_description
1 polymer ?
#
loop_
_entity_poly.entity_id
_entity_poly.type
_entity_poly.pdbx_seq_one_letter_code
_entity_poly.pdbx_strand_id
1 'polypeptide(L)' 'MDAHDIEHRFAFRAASRQEKRDEHTSARQSCRALADHLNELLPDGREKRLAITKLEEVLFWANAALARA' A
#
# COMPACT_ATOMS: atom_id res chain seq x y z
N MET A 1 -6.75 7.86 11.76
CA MET A 1 -5.33 7.63 11.38
C MET A 1 -4.90 8.85 10.59
N ASP A 2 -3.70 9.38 10.81
CA ASP A 2 -3.27 10.59 10.10
C ASP A 2 -2.77 10.28 8.67
N ALA A 3 -2.73 11.29 7.81
CA ALA A 3 -2.32 11.13 6.41
C ALA A 3 -0.82 10.76 6.24
N HIS A 4 0.02 11.17 7.20
CA HIS A 4 1.45 10.89 7.20
C HIS A 4 1.75 9.43 7.58
N ASP A 5 0.89 8.80 8.39
CA ASP A 5 0.92 7.36 8.69
C ASP A 5 0.59 6.55 7.43
N ILE A 6 -0.46 6.92 6.69
CA ILE A 6 -0.77 6.28 5.40
C ILE A 6 0.40 6.45 4.42
N GLU A 7 1.02 7.63 4.38
CA GLU A 7 2.22 7.83 3.57
C GLU A 7 3.35 6.89 3.94
N HIS A 8 3.68 6.79 5.23
CA HIS A 8 4.73 5.92 5.72
C HIS A 8 4.46 4.43 5.44
N ARG A 9 3.20 4.00 5.56
CA ARG A 9 2.78 2.60 5.36
C ARG A 9 2.89 2.15 3.91
N PHE A 10 2.58 3.04 2.96
CA PHE A 10 2.62 2.74 1.53
C PHE A 10 3.86 3.32 0.80
N ALA A 11 4.77 3.98 1.52
CA ALA A 11 6.02 4.52 0.99
C ALA A 11 6.88 3.45 0.32
N PHE A 12 7.53 3.83 -0.78
CA PHE A 12 8.49 2.97 -1.46
C PHE A 12 9.72 2.73 -0.57
N ARG A 13 9.99 1.47 -0.24
CA ARG A 13 11.27 1.04 0.32
C ARG A 13 12.02 0.28 -0.76
N ALA A 14 13.05 0.91 -1.31
CA ALA A 14 13.85 0.30 -2.35
C ALA A 14 14.52 -0.98 -1.81
N ALA A 15 14.20 -2.13 -2.41
CA ALA A 15 15.14 -3.25 -2.38
C ALA A 15 16.20 -2.97 -3.45
N SER A 16 17.46 -3.27 -3.14
CA SER A 16 18.67 -2.94 -3.91
C SER A 16 18.77 -3.57 -5.31
N ARG A 17 17.69 -4.15 -5.85
CA ARG A 17 17.64 -4.69 -7.22
C ARG A 17 16.88 -3.75 -8.15
N GLN A 18 17.46 -3.57 -9.33
CA GLN A 18 16.89 -2.88 -10.49
C GLN A 18 15.75 -3.71 -11.09
N GLU A 19 14.70 -4.03 -10.33
CA GLU A 19 13.51 -4.74 -10.82
C GLU A 19 12.43 -3.74 -11.22
N LYS A 20 11.86 -3.96 -12.41
CA LYS A 20 10.66 -3.34 -13.04
C LYS A 20 9.99 -2.24 -12.22
N ARG A 21 10.67 -1.09 -12.11
CA ARG A 21 10.26 0.03 -11.25
C ARG A 21 8.85 0.50 -11.55
N ASP A 22 8.43 0.46 -12.81
CA ASP A 22 7.19 1.09 -13.27
C ASP A 22 5.96 0.28 -12.85
N GLU A 23 5.98 -1.06 -12.98
CA GLU A 23 4.87 -1.93 -12.56
C GLU A 23 4.72 -1.95 -11.04
N HIS A 24 5.84 -2.03 -10.31
CA HIS A 24 5.85 -1.95 -8.84
C HIS A 24 5.35 -0.58 -8.34
N THR A 25 5.63 0.49 -9.09
CA THR A 25 5.15 1.83 -8.79
C THR A 25 3.63 1.92 -8.96
N SER A 26 3.07 1.29 -10.01
CA SER A 26 1.61 1.28 -10.27
C SER A 26 0.81 0.58 -9.17
N ALA A 27 1.22 -0.62 -8.75
CA ALA A 27 0.54 -1.36 -7.67
C ALA A 27 0.56 -0.58 -6.35
N ARG A 28 1.69 0.07 -6.05
CA ARG A 28 1.87 0.90 -4.86
C ARG A 28 0.99 2.15 -4.88
N GLN A 29 0.98 2.90 -5.98
CA GLN A 29 0.14 4.09 -6.15
C GLN A 29 -1.34 3.75 -5.99
N SER A 30 -1.77 2.62 -6.56
CA SER A 30 -3.16 2.16 -6.47
C SER A 30 -3.55 1.82 -5.03
N CYS A 31 -2.70 1.08 -4.30
CA CYS A 31 -2.95 0.75 -2.89
C CYS A 31 -2.93 2.01 -2.01
N ARG A 32 -2.02 2.95 -2.26
CA ARG A 32 -1.97 4.22 -1.53
C ARG A 32 -3.25 5.03 -1.72
N ALA A 33 -3.68 5.23 -2.96
CA ALA A 33 -4.88 6.01 -3.26
C ALA A 33 -6.14 5.41 -2.59
N LEU A 34 -6.26 4.07 -2.61
CA LEU A 34 -7.35 3.41 -1.91
C LEU A 34 -7.23 3.52 -0.38
N ALA A 35 -6.01 3.49 0.17
CA ALA A 35 -5.78 3.66 1.60
C ALA A 35 -6.20 5.06 2.08
N ASP A 36 -5.85 6.11 1.31
CA ASP A 36 -6.28 7.48 1.59
C ASP A 36 -7.82 7.58 1.55
N HIS A 37 -8.46 7.03 0.51
CA HIS A 37 -9.91 7.01 0.38
C HIS A 37 -10.62 6.30 1.55
N LEU A 38 -10.13 5.11 1.95
CA LEU A 38 -10.68 4.37 3.08
C LEU A 38 -10.43 5.08 4.42
N ASN A 39 -9.31 5.79 4.55
CA ASN A 39 -9.01 6.55 5.77
C ASN A 39 -9.99 7.72 5.98
N GLU A 40 -10.42 8.35 4.88
CA GLU A 40 -11.42 9.42 4.91
C GLU A 40 -12.84 8.89 5.09
N LEU A 41 -13.18 7.79 4.42
CA LEU A 41 -14.53 7.24 4.38
C LEU A 41 -14.93 6.52 5.69
N LEU A 42 -13.99 5.79 6.30
CA LEU A 42 -14.31 4.91 7.43
C LEU A 42 -14.20 5.64 8.78
N PRO A 43 -15.18 5.44 9.69
CA PRO A 43 -15.07 5.94 11.05
C PRO A 43 -13.88 5.31 11.77
N ASP A 44 -13.31 6.03 12.74
CA ASP A 44 -12.21 5.49 13.52
C ASP A 44 -12.64 4.28 14.34
N GLY A 45 -11.91 3.18 14.21
CA GLY A 45 -12.32 1.89 14.76
C GLY A 45 -11.41 0.74 14.38
N ARG A 46 -11.78 -0.46 14.81
CA ARG A 46 -11.04 -1.70 14.51
C ARG A 46 -11.11 -2.05 13.03
N GLU A 47 -12.28 -1.84 12.44
CA GLU A 47 -12.61 -2.14 11.05
C GLU A 47 -11.74 -1.33 10.10
N LYS A 48 -11.62 -0.01 10.35
CA LYS A 48 -10.71 0.88 9.61
C LYS A 48 -9.27 0.41 9.67
N ARG A 49 -8.76 0.09 10.87
CA ARG A 49 -7.40 -0.43 11.03
C ARG A 49 -7.18 -1.73 10.25
N LEU A 50 -8.13 -2.66 10.35
CA LEU A 50 -8.07 -3.92 9.62
C LEU A 50 -8.13 -3.74 8.11
N ALA A 51 -8.98 -2.83 7.61
CA ALA A 51 -9.08 -2.54 6.19
C ALA A 51 -7.74 -2.05 5.63
N ILE A 52 -7.09 -1.08 6.30
CA ILE A 52 -5.77 -0.58 5.87
C ILE A 52 -4.72 -1.69 5.99
N THR A 53 -4.70 -2.49 7.07
CA THR A 53 -3.76 -3.61 7.21
C THR A 53 -3.92 -4.67 6.12
N LYS A 54 -5.16 -4.96 5.70
CA LYS A 54 -5.39 -5.90 4.60
C LYS A 54 -4.98 -5.33 3.25
N LEU A 55 -5.05 -4.02 3.07
CA LEU A 55 -4.54 -3.37 1.87
C LEU A 55 -3.00 -3.38 1.79
N GLU A 56 -2.30 -3.31 2.92
CA GLU A 56 -0.84 -3.55 2.95
C GLU A 56 -0.49 -4.98 2.53
N GLU A 57 -1.27 -5.97 2.96
CA GLU A 57 -1.10 -7.37 2.57
C GLU A 57 -1.34 -7.56 1.06
N VAL A 58 -2.32 -6.86 0.47
CA VAL A 58 -2.50 -6.80 -0.99
C VAL A 58 -1.23 -6.29 -1.68
N LEU A 59 -0.68 -5.16 -1.23
CA LEU A 59 0.55 -4.60 -1.81
C LEU A 59 1.74 -5.56 -1.67
N PHE A 60 1.88 -6.24 -0.52
CA PHE A 60 2.92 -7.23 -0.30
C PHE A 60 2.87 -8.36 -1.34
N TRP A 61 1.70 -8.98 -1.52
CA TRP A 61 1.54 -10.08 -2.48
C TRP A 61 1.63 -9.63 -3.93
N ALA A 62 1.13 -8.43 -4.27
CA ALA A 62 1.29 -7.84 -5.60
C ALA A 62 2.77 -7.66 -5.97
N ASN A 63 3.57 -7.05 -5.08
CA ASN A 63 5.01 -6.90 -5.30
C ASN A 63 5.72 -8.25 -5.42
N ALA A 64 5.34 -9.22 -4.60
CA ALA A 64 5.94 -10.55 -4.64
C ALA A 64 5.58 -11.31 -5.93
N ALA A 65 4.40 -11.06 -6.52
CA ALA A 65 4.02 -11.61 -7.83
C ALA A 65 4.81 -10.95 -8.96
N LEU A 66 4.92 -9.63 -8.96
CA LEU A 66 5.68 -8.87 -9.98
C LEU A 66 7.18 -9.21 -9.96
N ALA A 67 7.76 -9.43 -8.78
CA ALA A 67 9.16 -9.87 -8.64
C ALA A 67 9.41 -11.30 -9.15
N ARG A 68 8.36 -12.12 -9.33
CA ARG A 68 8.46 -13.49 -9.87
C ARG A 68 8.21 -13.57 -11.38
N ALA A 69 7.75 -12.48 -12.00
CA ALA A 69 7.44 -12.37 -13.43
C ALA A 69 8.59 -11.73 -14.21
#